data_AF-A0A1F8H252-F1
#
_entry.id   AF-A0A1F8H252-F1
#
_cell.length_a   1.000
_cell.length_b   1.000
_cell.length_c   1.000
_cell.angle_alpha   90.00
_cell.angle_beta   90.00
_cell.angle_gamma   90.00
#
_symmetry.space_group_name_H-M   'P 1'
#
loop_
_entity.id
_entity.type
_entity.pdbx_description
1 polymer ?
#
loop_
_entity_poly.entity_id
_entity_poly.type
_entity_poly.pdbx_seq_one_letter_code
_entity_poly.pdbx_strand_id
1 'polypeptide(L)'
;MNKPLGIKHPSTAISGNPKTQSANPSTNLKADPQIVASKNSTVYHFIWCSGAQRIKEENKITFTSEQEAQNKGLILASNCKK
;
A
#
# COMPACT_ATOMS: atom_id res chain seq x y z
N MET A 1 -5.01 -11.03 59.48
CA MET A 1 -5.25 -11.22 58.04
C MET A 1 -6.56 -10.54 57.67
N ASN A 2 -6.57 -9.58 56.75
CA ASN A 2 -7.75 -9.09 56.01
C ASN A 2 -7.27 -8.13 54.90
N LYS A 3 -7.54 -8.48 53.63
CA LYS A 3 -7.48 -7.59 52.46
C LYS A 3 -8.77 -6.75 52.46
N PRO A 4 -8.74 -5.48 51.99
CA PRO A 4 -9.23 -5.26 50.64
C PRO A 4 -8.44 -4.25 49.80
N LEU A 5 -8.67 -4.40 48.50
CA LEU A 5 -8.16 -3.64 47.36
C LEU A 5 -8.64 -2.18 47.41
N GLY A 6 -7.70 -1.24 47.44
CA GLY A 6 -7.95 0.20 47.32
C GLY A 6 -7.63 0.71 45.93
N ILE A 7 -8.66 0.81 45.08
CA ILE A 7 -8.61 1.52 43.80
C ILE A 7 -8.48 3.01 44.14
N LYS A 8 -7.33 3.61 43.81
CA LYS A 8 -7.14 5.06 43.76
C LYS A 8 -6.53 5.32 42.39
N HIS A 9 -7.35 5.73 41.42
CA HIS A 9 -6.86 6.29 40.17
C HIS A 9 -6.51 7.77 40.40
N PRO A 10 -5.25 8.20 40.24
CA PRO A 10 -4.95 9.56 39.85
C PRO A 10 -4.72 9.59 38.33
N SER A 11 -5.79 9.77 37.56
CA SER A 11 -5.63 10.14 36.14
C SER A 11 -5.53 11.67 36.09
N THR A 12 -4.31 12.16 36.17
CA THR A 12 -3.98 13.55 35.83
C THR A 12 -3.20 13.50 34.51
N ALA A 13 -3.71 14.29 33.55
CA ALA A 13 -3.21 14.56 32.21
C ALA A 13 -1.69 14.89 32.21
N ILE A 14 -0.92 14.91 31.11
CA ILE A 14 -1.16 15.28 29.72
C ILE A 14 0.11 14.80 28.96
N SER A 15 0.02 14.33 27.72
CA SER A 15 0.91 14.73 26.62
C SER A 15 0.81 13.76 25.43
N GLY A 16 0.13 14.24 24.38
CA GLY A 16 0.44 13.84 23.01
C GLY A 16 -0.23 12.59 22.48
N ASN A 17 -1.51 12.69 22.13
CA ASN A 17 -1.95 12.32 20.79
C ASN A 17 -3.32 12.95 20.55
N PRO A 18 -3.42 13.74 19.46
CA PRO A 18 -4.06 13.14 18.32
C PRO A 18 -3.39 13.60 17.02
N LYS A 19 -2.59 12.74 16.39
CA LYS A 19 -2.37 12.88 14.94
C LYS A 19 -3.61 12.36 14.22
N THR A 20 -4.73 13.04 14.45
CA THR A 20 -5.87 13.05 13.53
C THR A 20 -5.34 13.69 12.27
N GLN A 21 -4.90 12.84 11.33
CA GLN A 21 -4.71 13.27 9.96
C GLN A 21 -6.10 13.58 9.44
N SER A 22 -6.49 14.85 9.56
CA SER A 22 -7.54 15.47 8.76
C SER A 22 -7.10 15.36 7.30
N ALA A 23 -7.33 14.19 6.71
CA ALA A 23 -7.22 14.02 5.28
C ALA A 23 -8.51 14.58 4.70
N ASN A 24 -8.44 15.81 4.20
CA ASN A 24 -9.36 16.29 3.21
C ASN A 24 -8.83 15.77 1.87
N PRO A 25 -9.32 14.66 1.28
CA PRO A 25 -8.82 14.22 -0.02
C PRO A 25 -9.55 15.04 -1.08
N SER A 26 -9.28 16.34 -1.14
CA SER A 26 -9.44 17.10 -2.37
C SER A 26 -8.14 16.96 -3.16
N THR A 27 -7.77 15.71 -3.45
CA THR A 27 -6.73 15.38 -4.40
C THR A 27 -7.45 14.87 -5.62
N ASN A 28 -7.23 15.54 -6.75
CA ASN A 28 -7.60 15.07 -8.07
C ASN A 28 -7.19 13.59 -8.16
N LEU A 29 -8.15 12.67 -7.96
CA LEU A 29 -7.94 11.23 -7.90
C LEU A 29 -7.62 10.76 -9.32
N LYS A 30 -6.44 11.13 -9.80
CA LYS A 30 -5.81 10.45 -10.91
C LYS A 30 -5.41 9.11 -10.30
N ALA A 31 -6.33 8.15 -10.35
CA ALA A 31 -6.05 6.79 -9.92
C ALA A 31 -4.76 6.37 -10.62
N ASP A 32 -3.69 6.23 -9.84
CA ASP A 32 -2.41 5.81 -10.39
C ASP A 32 -2.66 4.53 -11.19
N PRO A 33 -2.16 4.45 -12.43
CA PRO A 33 -2.45 3.32 -13.29
C PRO A 33 -1.98 2.06 -12.56
N GLN A 34 -2.93 1.17 -12.28
CA GLN A 34 -2.64 -0.08 -11.57
C GLN A 34 -1.55 -0.83 -12.34
N ILE A 35 -0.56 -1.30 -11.61
CA ILE A 35 0.60 -2.00 -12.17
C ILE A 35 0.51 -3.46 -11.79
N VAL A 36 0.79 -4.32 -12.76
CA VAL A 36 0.76 -5.76 -12.59
C VAL A 36 2.06 -6.40 -13.05
N ALA A 37 2.48 -7.45 -12.37
CA ALA A 37 3.61 -8.28 -12.76
C ALA A 37 3.22 -9.76 -12.67
N SER A 38 3.98 -10.62 -13.35
CA SER A 38 3.88 -12.06 -13.14
C SER A 38 4.88 -12.50 -12.07
N LYS A 39 4.47 -13.39 -11.16
CA LYS A 39 5.36 -14.03 -10.15
C LYS A 39 6.61 -14.67 -10.76
N ASN A 40 6.51 -15.10 -12.02
CA ASN A 40 7.59 -15.77 -12.75
C ASN A 40 8.41 -14.82 -13.64
N SER A 41 8.22 -13.50 -13.52
CA SER A 41 8.89 -12.51 -14.35
C SER A 41 9.59 -11.45 -13.52
N THR A 42 10.62 -10.83 -14.11
CA THR A 42 11.32 -9.68 -13.53
C THR A 42 10.81 -8.34 -14.08
N VAL A 43 9.65 -8.36 -14.75
CA VAL A 43 9.08 -7.18 -15.39
C VAL A 43 7.70 -6.85 -14.83
N TYR A 44 7.37 -5.56 -14.80
CA TYR A 44 6.03 -5.07 -14.53
C TYR A 44 5.41 -4.43 -15.78
N HIS A 45 4.08 -4.40 -15.79
CA HIS A 45 3.25 -3.87 -16.85
C HIS A 45 2.18 -2.95 -16.26
N PHE A 46 1.80 -1.90 -16.98
CA PHE A 46 0.54 -1.22 -16.69
C PHE A 46 -0.64 -2.08 -17.13
N ILE A 47 -1.79 -1.95 -16.45
CA ILE A 47 -3.01 -2.73 -16.79
C ILE A 47 -3.44 -2.64 -18.26
N TRP A 48 -3.16 -1.54 -18.95
CA TRP A 48 -3.51 -1.35 -20.37
C TRP A 48 -2.49 -1.97 -21.34
N CYS A 49 -1.32 -2.40 -20.86
CA CYS A 49 -0.33 -3.06 -21.70
C CYS A 49 -0.80 -4.46 -22.12
N SER A 50 -0.55 -4.85 -23.37
CA SER A 50 -0.90 -6.20 -23.86
C SER A 50 -0.24 -7.32 -23.06
N GLY A 51 0.94 -7.05 -22.47
CA GLY A 51 1.60 -7.97 -21.55
C GLY A 51 0.78 -8.25 -20.28
N ALA A 52 0.16 -7.21 -19.69
CA ALA A 52 -0.68 -7.34 -18.50
C ALA A 52 -1.91 -8.23 -18.74
N GLN A 53 -2.54 -8.09 -19.90
CA GLN A 53 -3.73 -8.87 -20.27
C GLN A 53 -3.45 -10.38 -20.43
N ARG A 54 -2.17 -10.76 -20.60
CA ARG A 54 -1.75 -12.15 -20.76
C ARG A 54 -1.30 -12.80 -19.46
N ILE A 55 -1.22 -12.05 -18.36
CA ILE A 55 -0.84 -12.58 -17.05
C ILE A 55 -2.02 -13.37 -16.50
N LYS A 56 -1.80 -14.64 -16.20
CA LYS A 56 -2.80 -15.48 -15.51
C LYS A 56 -3.06 -14.94 -14.10
N GLU A 57 -4.30 -14.97 -13.64
CA GLU A 57 -4.68 -14.48 -12.30
C GLU A 57 -3.86 -15.13 -11.18
N GLU A 58 -3.59 -16.43 -11.28
CA GLU A 58 -2.77 -17.20 -10.34
C GLU A 58 -1.34 -16.64 -10.18
N ASN A 59 -0.82 -16.00 -11.24
CA ASN A 59 0.53 -15.47 -11.33
C ASN A 59 0.57 -13.95 -11.20
N LYS A 60 -0.58 -13.27 -11.18
CA LYS A 60 -0.67 -11.81 -11.15
C LYS A 60 -0.30 -11.28 -9.76
N ILE A 61 0.61 -10.33 -9.73
CA ILE A 61 0.92 -9.49 -8.56
C ILE A 61 0.51 -8.07 -8.93
N THR A 62 -0.28 -7.43 -8.08
CA THR A 62 -0.71 -6.04 -8.27
C THR A 62 0.07 -5.12 -7.34
N PHE A 63 0.51 -3.98 -7.87
CA PHE A 63 1.20 -2.91 -7.15
C PHE A 63 0.40 -1.62 -7.20
N THR A 64 0.55 -0.81 -6.15
CA THR A 64 -0.10 0.50 -6.05
C THR A 64 0.68 1.60 -6.78
N SER A 65 1.96 1.36 -7.11
CA SER A 65 2.84 2.33 -7.78
C SER A 65 4.04 1.66 -8.45
N GLU A 66 4.63 2.35 -9.45
CA GLU A 66 5.83 1.89 -10.16
C GLU A 66 7.01 1.71 -9.20
N GLN A 67 7.17 2.63 -8.26
CA GLN A 67 8.24 2.59 -7.27
C GLN A 67 8.16 1.34 -6.40
N GLU A 68 6.94 0.85 -6.07
CA GLU A 68 6.78 -0.38 -5.30
C GLU A 68 7.26 -1.60 -6.08
N ALA A 69 6.93 -1.68 -7.38
CA ALA A 69 7.41 -2.73 -8.27
C ALA A 69 8.94 -2.67 -8.44
N GLN A 70 9.50 -1.47 -8.63
CA GLN A 70 10.94 -1.26 -8.77
C GLN A 70 11.72 -1.60 -7.50
N ASN A 71 11.18 -1.29 -6.32
CA ASN A 71 11.77 -1.69 -5.03
C ASN A 71 11.81 -3.22 -4.85
N LYS A 72 10.96 -3.97 -5.57
CA LYS A 72 10.99 -5.44 -5.64
C LYS A 72 11.99 -5.96 -6.69
N GLY A 73 12.73 -5.08 -7.36
CA GLY A 73 13.67 -5.43 -8.42
C GLY A 73 13.01 -5.67 -9.78
N LEU A 74 11.76 -5.23 -9.98
CA LEU A 74 11.06 -5.34 -11.26
C LEU A 74 11.36 -4.14 -12.15
N ILE A 75 11.49 -4.37 -13.45
CA ILE A 75 11.70 -3.32 -14.46
C ILE A 75 10.47 -3.16 -15.36
N LEU A 76 10.28 -1.98 -15.96
CA LEU A 76 9.19 -1.79 -16.92
C LEU A 76 9.41 -2.72 -18.12
N ALA A 77 8.38 -3.47 -18.50
CA ALA A 77 8.46 -4.33 -19.67
C ALA A 77 8.78 -3.52 -20.93
N SER A 78 9.74 -3.97 -21.74
CA SER A 78 10.23 -3.22 -22.91
C SER A 78 9.13 -2.92 -23.96
N ASN A 79 8.08 -3.73 -23.99
CA ASN A 79 6.92 -3.57 -24.87
C ASN A 79 5.79 -2.71 -24.26
N CYS A 80 6.01 -2.09 -23.11
CA CYS A 80 5.03 -1.30 -22.37
C CYS A 80 5.47 0.18 -22.36
N LYS A 81 4.64 1.08 -22.90
CA LYS A 81 5.00 2.50 -23.14
C LYS A 81 4.21 3.44 -22.21
N LYS A 82 4.84 3.95 -21.15
CA LYS A 82 4.21 4.91 -20.25
C LYS A 82 4.01 6.29 -20.87
#